data_AF-A0A7S0RV78-F1
#
_entry.id   AF-A0A7S0RV78-F1
#
_cell.length_a   1.000
_cell.length_b   1.000
_cell.length_c   1.000
_cell.angle_alpha   90.00
_cell.angle_beta   90.00
_cell.angle_gamma   90.00
#
_symmetry.space_group_name_H-M   'P 1'
#
loop_
_entity.id
_entity.type
_entity.pdbx_description
1 polymer ?
#
loop_
_entity_poly.entity_id
_entity_poly.type
_entity_poly.pdbx_seq_one_letter_code
_entity_poly.pdbx_strand_id
1 'polypeptide(L)'
;NDAALVRAELVASVVYQTRQAEYTAALAAGLRTNTRLRELSLVQCGVKDEGAMALAEALTANSTLVRLNLEGNDIGGAGLRALAKGLAKNKGLRELNLLNQRQECLGEGATSDFV
;
A
#
# COMPACT_ATOMS: atom_id res chain seq x y z
N ASN A 1 8.26 -16.17 -32.67
CA ASN A 1 7.41 -16.96 -31.76
C ASN A 1 7.25 -16.25 -30.41
N ASP A 2 7.46 -14.93 -30.37
CA ASP A 2 7.71 -14.19 -29.11
C ASP A 2 6.53 -13.33 -28.65
N ALA A 3 5.66 -12.91 -29.57
CA ALA A 3 4.52 -12.06 -29.24
C ALA A 3 3.47 -12.75 -28.34
N ALA A 4 3.37 -14.09 -28.41
CA ALA A 4 2.47 -14.87 -27.57
C ALA A 4 3.03 -15.08 -26.14
N LEU A 5 4.35 -15.23 -25.99
CA LEU A 5 5.00 -15.34 -24.68
C LEU A 5 4.96 -14.01 -23.92
N VAL A 6 5.27 -12.89 -24.58
CA VAL A 6 5.19 -11.55 -23.96
C VAL A 6 3.76 -11.25 -23.49
N ARG A 7 2.74 -11.64 -24.26
CA ARG A 7 1.34 -11.50 -23.84
C ARG A 7 1.05 -12.34 -22.60
N ALA A 8 1.45 -13.60 -22.57
CA ALA A 8 1.19 -14.51 -21.44
C ALA A 8 1.90 -14.08 -20.13
N GLU A 9 3.14 -13.59 -20.21
CA GLU A 9 3.86 -13.03 -19.05
C GLU A 9 3.23 -11.71 -18.58
N LEU A 10 2.73 -10.87 -19.49
CA LEU A 10 1.99 -9.66 -19.14
C LEU A 10 0.66 -10.01 -18.46
N VAL A 11 -0.11 -10.98 -18.97
CA VAL A 11 -1.39 -11.37 -18.34
C VAL A 11 -1.15 -12.05 -16.99
N ALA A 12 -0.12 -12.88 -16.85
CA ALA A 12 0.22 -13.49 -15.56
C ALA A 12 0.66 -12.42 -14.54
N SER A 13 1.52 -11.48 -14.93
CA SER A 13 1.98 -10.39 -14.06
C SER A 13 0.84 -9.43 -13.70
N VAL A 14 -0.04 -9.09 -14.64
CA VAL A 14 -1.20 -8.22 -14.41
C VAL A 14 -2.27 -8.91 -13.58
N VAL A 15 -2.53 -10.21 -13.77
CA VAL A 15 -3.51 -10.99 -12.98
C VAL A 15 -3.02 -11.27 -11.56
N TYR A 16 -1.70 -11.44 -11.36
CA TYR A 16 -1.12 -11.54 -10.01
C TYR A 16 -1.14 -10.19 -9.27
N GLN A 17 -0.92 -9.07 -9.97
CA GLN A 17 -0.99 -7.75 -9.36
C GLN A 17 -2.42 -7.27 -9.06
N THR A 18 -3.39 -7.60 -9.93
CA THR A 18 -4.81 -7.21 -9.74
C THR A 18 -5.49 -7.94 -8.58
N ARG A 19 -5.11 -9.19 -8.27
CA ARG A 19 -5.61 -9.87 -7.06
C ARG A 19 -5.21 -9.15 -5.78
N GLN A 20 -4.01 -8.59 -5.68
CA GLN A 20 -3.59 -7.87 -4.45
C GLN A 20 -4.31 -6.52 -4.30
N ALA A 21 -4.55 -5.81 -5.41
CA ALA A 21 -5.25 -4.53 -5.40
C ALA A 21 -6.70 -4.65 -4.94
N GLU A 22 -7.45 -5.66 -5.41
CA GLU A 22 -8.84 -5.89 -5.00
C GLU A 22 -8.97 -6.24 -3.51
N TYR A 23 -8.05 -7.04 -2.97
CA TYR A 23 -8.03 -7.36 -1.54
C TYR A 23 -7.80 -6.12 -0.68
N THR A 24 -6.89 -5.25 -1.09
CA THR A 24 -6.58 -4.05 -0.31
C THR A 24 -7.70 -3.00 -0.39
N ALA A 25 -8.36 -2.89 -1.55
CA ALA A 25 -9.54 -2.03 -1.72
C ALA A 25 -10.74 -2.52 -0.90
N ALA A 26 -11.01 -3.83 -0.89
CA ALA A 26 -12.06 -4.42 -0.07
C ALA A 26 -11.78 -4.23 1.42
N LEU A 27 -10.52 -4.39 1.84
CA LEU A 27 -10.09 -4.15 3.22
C LEU A 27 -10.26 -2.67 3.60
N ALA A 28 -9.87 -1.74 2.74
CA ALA A 28 -10.05 -0.30 2.94
C ALA A 28 -11.54 0.06 3.10
N ALA A 29 -12.41 -0.49 2.26
CA ALA A 29 -13.87 -0.32 2.38
C ALA A 29 -14.41 -0.88 3.71
N GLY A 30 -13.91 -2.06 4.11
CA GLY A 30 -14.20 -2.66 5.41
C GLY A 30 -13.76 -1.75 6.56
N LEU A 31 -12.52 -1.28 6.56
CA LEU A 31 -12.00 -0.34 7.57
C LEU A 31 -12.84 0.92 7.67
N ARG A 32 -13.29 1.48 6.54
CA ARG A 32 -14.09 2.71 6.53
C ARG A 32 -15.41 2.59 7.30
N THR A 33 -15.99 1.39 7.31
CA THR A 33 -17.29 1.11 7.94
C THR A 33 -17.13 0.50 9.34
N ASN A 34 -15.94 -0.01 9.68
CA ASN A 34 -15.66 -0.64 10.94
C ASN A 34 -15.38 0.39 12.05
N THR A 35 -16.34 0.57 12.95
CA THR A 35 -16.24 1.48 14.11
C THR A 35 -15.79 0.78 15.40
N ARG A 36 -15.35 -0.47 15.31
CA ARG A 36 -14.93 -1.27 16.49
C ARG A 36 -13.49 -1.76 16.41
N LEU A 37 -12.90 -1.75 15.21
CA LEU A 37 -11.55 -2.25 15.01
C LEU A 37 -10.55 -1.26 15.62
N ARG A 38 -9.74 -1.74 16.58
CA ARG A 38 -8.70 -0.95 17.24
C ARG A 38 -7.29 -1.27 16.75
N GLU A 39 -7.09 -2.44 16.19
CA GLU A 39 -5.79 -2.90 15.73
C GLU A 39 -5.94 -3.64 14.42
N LEU A 40 -5.07 -3.31 13.45
CA LEU A 40 -4.98 -3.97 12.16
C LEU A 40 -3.53 -4.35 11.90
N SER A 41 -3.30 -5.62 11.57
CA SER A 41 -1.98 -6.14 11.22
C SER A 41 -2.01 -6.73 9.82
N LEU A 42 -1.14 -6.22 8.95
CA LEU A 42 -1.00 -6.59 7.55
C LEU A 42 0.48 -6.85 7.24
N VAL A 43 1.14 -7.63 8.09
CA VAL A 43 2.55 -7.96 7.95
C VAL A 43 2.76 -8.89 6.74
N GLN A 44 3.73 -8.57 5.88
CA GLN A 44 4.10 -9.37 4.69
C GLN A 44 2.92 -9.73 3.77
N CYS A 45 1.93 -8.84 3.69
CA CYS A 45 0.74 -9.02 2.86
C CYS A 45 0.94 -8.58 1.40
N GLY A 46 2.14 -8.06 1.06
CA GLY A 46 2.43 -7.54 -0.27
C GLY A 46 1.69 -6.23 -0.56
N VAL A 47 1.46 -5.41 0.47
CA VAL A 47 0.85 -4.09 0.30
C VAL A 47 1.82 -3.20 -0.48
N LYS A 48 1.36 -2.73 -1.64
CA LYS A 48 2.07 -1.76 -2.49
C LYS A 48 1.56 -0.34 -2.26
N ASP A 49 2.12 0.61 -3.01
CA ASP A 49 1.71 2.02 -2.95
C ASP A 49 0.20 2.24 -3.12
N GLU A 50 -0.45 1.53 -4.05
CA GLU A 50 -1.90 1.63 -4.28
C GLU A 50 -2.70 1.15 -3.06
N GLY A 51 -2.24 0.07 -2.45
CA GLY A 51 -2.84 -0.49 -1.23
C GLY A 51 -2.69 0.45 -0.04
N ALA A 52 -1.51 1.06 0.12
CA ALA A 52 -1.24 2.07 1.14
C ALA A 52 -2.09 3.34 0.94
N MET A 53 -2.33 3.77 -0.31
CA MET A 53 -3.25 4.87 -0.62
C MET A 53 -4.68 4.55 -0.22
N ALA A 54 -5.19 3.37 -0.57
CA ALA A 54 -6.54 2.95 -0.19
C ALA A 54 -6.70 2.87 1.34
N LEU A 55 -5.69 2.34 2.03
CA LEU A 55 -5.65 2.34 3.50
C LEU A 55 -5.64 3.75 4.07
N ALA A 56 -4.87 4.67 3.49
CA ALA A 56 -4.83 6.06 3.93
C ALA A 56 -6.20 6.73 3.83
N GLU A 57 -6.92 6.54 2.72
CA GLU A 57 -8.28 7.03 2.57
C GLU A 57 -9.23 6.41 3.60
N ALA A 58 -9.14 5.10 3.83
CA ALA A 58 -9.94 4.44 4.85
C ALA A 58 -9.66 4.97 6.26
N LEU A 59 -8.38 5.22 6.59
CA LEU A 59 -7.94 5.82 7.84
C LEU A 59 -8.48 7.24 8.02
N THR A 60 -8.66 8.03 6.96
CA THR A 60 -9.25 9.38 7.13
C THR A 60 -10.69 9.33 7.62
N ALA A 61 -11.43 8.26 7.32
CA ALA A 61 -12.82 8.10 7.72
C ALA A 61 -12.98 7.23 8.98
N ASN A 62 -11.99 6.40 9.32
CA ASN A 62 -12.00 5.57 10.53
C ASN A 62 -11.30 6.29 11.69
N SER A 63 -12.02 6.60 12.77
CA SER A 63 -11.46 7.23 13.97
C SER A 63 -11.20 6.28 15.14
N THR A 64 -11.45 4.98 14.97
CA THR A 64 -11.41 3.97 16.04
C THR A 64 -10.17 3.09 16.01
N LEU A 65 -9.49 3.02 14.86
CA LEU A 65 -8.23 2.29 14.72
C LEU A 65 -7.13 3.02 15.51
N VAL A 66 -6.46 2.30 16.40
CA VAL A 66 -5.40 2.79 17.28
C VAL A 66 -4.02 2.30 16.80
N ARG A 67 -3.94 1.07 16.29
CA ARG A 67 -2.69 0.44 15.86
C ARG A 67 -2.79 -0.10 14.44
N LEU A 68 -1.80 0.21 13.62
CA LEU A 68 -1.65 -0.30 12.25
C LEU A 68 -0.25 -0.87 12.06
N ASN A 69 -0.15 -2.16 11.73
CA ASN A 69 1.11 -2.81 11.39
C ASN A 69 1.15 -3.17 9.90
N LEU A 70 2.13 -2.63 9.19
CA LEU A 70 2.40 -2.82 7.76
C LEU A 70 3.83 -3.34 7.53
N GLU A 71 4.42 -4.01 8.52
CA GLU A 71 5.80 -4.51 8.42
C GLU A 71 5.99 -5.50 7.26
N GLY A 72 7.14 -5.45 6.58
CA GLY A 72 7.47 -6.46 5.55
C GLY A 72 6.71 -6.31 4.23
N ASN A 73 6.14 -5.13 3.96
CA ASN A 73 5.41 -4.83 2.73
C ASN A 73 6.29 -4.09 1.71
N ASP A 74 5.72 -3.68 0.58
CA ASP A 74 6.40 -3.08 -0.57
C ASP A 74 5.88 -1.64 -0.79
N ILE A 75 5.85 -0.86 0.30
CA ILE A 75 5.34 0.51 0.30
C ILE A 75 6.49 1.46 -0.03
N GLY A 76 6.41 2.08 -1.21
CA GLY A 76 7.31 3.10 -1.69
C GLY A 76 7.02 4.49 -1.13
N GLY A 77 7.72 5.49 -1.68
CA GLY A 77 7.60 6.87 -1.24
C GLY A 77 6.22 7.49 -1.48
N ALA A 78 5.47 7.03 -2.50
CA ALA A 78 4.14 7.54 -2.79
C ALA A 78 3.10 7.02 -1.79
N GLY A 79 3.13 5.72 -1.47
CA GLY A 79 2.26 5.11 -0.47
C GLY A 79 2.49 5.67 0.92
N LEU A 80 3.76 5.91 1.30
CA LEU A 80 4.11 6.55 2.57
C LEU A 80 3.56 7.97 2.70
N ARG A 81 3.65 8.80 1.65
CA ARG A 81 3.07 10.15 1.65
C ARG A 81 1.56 10.12 1.81
N ALA A 82 0.89 9.17 1.15
CA ALA A 82 -0.54 8.99 1.29
C ALA A 82 -0.91 8.60 2.72
N LEU A 83 -0.24 7.60 3.30
CA LEU A 83 -0.43 7.20 4.70
C LEU A 83 -0.22 8.35 5.67
N ALA A 84 0.83 9.16 5.49
CA ALA A 84 1.09 10.34 6.32
C ALA A 84 -0.06 11.36 6.23
N LYS A 85 -0.59 11.61 5.03
CA LYS A 85 -1.76 12.50 4.82
C LYS A 85 -3.02 11.93 5.45
N GLY A 86 -3.20 10.60 5.40
CA GLY A 86 -4.29 9.89 6.06
C GLY A 86 -4.22 10.00 7.58
N LEU A 87 -3.04 9.73 8.15
CA LEU A 87 -2.75 9.89 9.58
C LEU A 87 -2.98 11.32 10.07
N ALA A 88 -2.58 12.33 9.30
CA ALA A 88 -2.75 13.73 9.70
C ALA A 88 -4.22 14.11 9.94
N LYS A 89 -5.16 13.41 9.30
CA LYS A 89 -6.61 13.60 9.52
C LYS A 89 -7.19 12.63 10.55
N ASN A 90 -6.54 11.50 10.77
CA ASN A 90 -6.96 10.49 11.73
C ASN A 90 -6.58 10.93 13.15
N LYS A 91 -7.55 10.93 14.08
CA LYS A 91 -7.31 11.30 15.50
C LYS A 91 -7.22 10.10 16.44
N GLY A 92 -7.47 8.90 15.95
CA GLY A 92 -7.51 7.67 16.74
C GLY A 92 -6.21 6.86 16.69
N LEU A 93 -5.51 6.90 15.55
CA LEU A 93 -4.30 6.12 15.34
C LEU A 93 -3.14 6.67 16.18
N ARG A 94 -2.54 5.79 16.98
CA ARG A 94 -1.41 6.08 17.86
C ARG A 94 -0.14 5.36 17.46
N GLU A 95 -0.27 4.19 16.85
CA GLU A 95 0.87 3.35 16.47
C GLU A 95 0.78 2.96 15.00
N LEU A 96 1.87 3.20 14.28
CA LEU A 96 2.06 2.80 12.89
C LEU A 96 3.41 2.09 12.77
N ASN A 97 3.40 0.80 12.46
CA ASN A 97 4.61 0.03 12.16
C ASN A 97 4.76 -0.08 10.64
N LEU A 98 5.87 0.44 10.13
CA LEU A 98 6.27 0.39 8.72
C LEU A 98 7.66 -0.25 8.56
N LEU A 99 8.11 -1.05 9.53
CA LEU A 99 9.44 -1.66 9.46
C LEU A 99 9.57 -2.60 8.25
N ASN A 100 10.80 -2.79 7.79
CA ASN A 100 11.12 -3.75 6.74
C ASN A 100 10.29 -3.54 5.45
N GLN A 101 10.05 -2.28 5.03
CA GLN A 101 9.52 -2.06 3.69
C GLN A 101 10.58 -2.46 2.67
N ARG A 102 10.20 -3.28 1.69
CA ARG A 102 10.95 -3.34 0.45
C ARG A 102 10.75 -1.99 -0.22
N GLN A 103 11.80 -1.17 -0.20
CA GLN A 103 11.85 -0.01 -1.05
C GLN A 103 12.55 -0.47 -2.32
N GLU A 104 11.78 -0.62 -3.41
CA GLU A 104 12.36 -0.66 -4.73
C GLU A 104 12.96 0.74 -4.99
N CYS A 105 14.19 0.92 -4.51
CA CYS A 105 14.94 2.15 -4.61
C CYS A 105 15.42 2.27 -6.07
N LEU A 106 14.51 2.59 -6.99
CA LEU A 106 14.87 3.02 -8.35
C LEU A 106 15.43 4.44 -8.26
N GLY A 107 16.64 4.54 -7.72
CA GLY A 107 17.53 5.65 -7.95
C GLY A 107 18.32 5.42 -9.22
N GLU A 108 17.68 5.44 -10.39
CA GLU A 108 18.36 5.72 -11.66
C GLU A 108 17.43 6.54 -12.54
N GLY A 109 17.85 7.77 -12.85
CA GLY A 109 17.06 8.71 -13.65
C GLY A 109 17.43 10.19 -13.47
N ALA A 110 18.34 10.54 -12.56
CA ALA A 110 18.89 11.89 -12.44
C ALA A 110 20.32 12.02 -13.03
N THR A 111 20.68 11.17 -13.99
CA THR A 111 21.87 11.35 -14.83
C THR A 111 21.46 11.59 -16.28
N SER A 112 20.63 12.61 -16.51
CA SER A 112 20.45 13.17 -17.85
C SER A 112 20.44 14.69 -17.77
N ASP A 113 21.55 15.28 -17.32
CA ASP A 113 21.78 16.70 -17.64
C ASP A 113 23.23 17.22 -17.49
N PHE A 114 24.24 16.36 -17.53
CA PHE A 114 25.63 16.82 -17.66
C PHE A 114 26.48 15.78 -18.40
N VAL A 115 26.48 15.85 -19.74
CA VAL A 115 27.64 15.93 -20.66
C VAL A 115 27.11 16.19 -22.07
#